data_AF-A0A842M1C7-F1
#
_entry.id   AF-A0A842M1C7-F1
#
_cell.length_a   1.000
_cell.length_b   1.000
_cell.length_c   1.000
_cell.angle_alpha   90.00
_cell.angle_beta   90.00
_cell.angle_gamma   90.00
#
_symmetry.space_group_name_H-M   'P 1'
#
loop_
_entity.id
_entity.type
_entity.pdbx_description
1 polymer ?
#
loop_
_entity_poly.entity_id
_entity_poly.type
_entity_poly.pdbx_seq_one_letter_code
_entity_poly.pdbx_strand_id
1 'polypeptide(L)'
;SLELGIDMGLVDLVCQVESPRSVARALQRVGRAGHLFGAAAKGRLLPKTRADLLELAALAWGMREVDLAPIKIPKNPLDILAQQVVAMTAAGPLPAGKALAIARRAYPYRDLPEGAFRRVLSMLSGRMARTGLPLRARISWDTVHDVLHPLPGTRHVAVTSGGAIPEAGQFGVYTESGDRIGELDEEFVWESREGEVILLGTSRWRILSITHDRVVV
;
A
#
# COMPACT_ATOMS: atom_id res chain seq x y z
N SER A 1 10.09 9.92 7.80
CA SER A 1 9.72 10.53 6.51
C SER A 1 9.52 12.02 6.73
N LEU A 2 10.26 12.87 6.00
CA LEU A 2 10.19 14.35 6.11
C LEU A 2 9.33 14.98 5.00
N GLU A 3 8.46 14.19 4.38
CA GLU A 3 7.76 14.59 3.15
C GLU A 3 6.53 15.46 3.43
N LEU A 4 5.89 15.31 4.60
CA LEU A 4 4.63 15.96 4.94
C LEU A 4 4.73 16.87 6.17
N GLY A 5 4.16 18.07 6.07
CA GLY A 5 3.79 18.97 7.19
C GLY A 5 4.89 19.54 8.08
N ILE A 6 6.15 19.09 8.03
CA ILE A 6 7.18 19.59 8.94
C ILE A 6 7.70 20.94 8.44
N ASP A 7 7.45 21.98 9.23
CA ASP A 7 8.05 23.29 9.07
C ASP A 7 9.42 23.28 9.75
N MET A 8 10.48 23.25 8.94
CA MET A 8 11.85 23.48 9.42
C MET A 8 12.27 24.86 8.92
N GLY A 9 11.81 25.91 9.58
CA GLY A 9 11.94 27.33 9.16
C GLY A 9 13.36 27.86 8.93
N LEU A 10 14.40 27.04 9.05
CA LEU A 10 15.80 27.36 8.77
C LEU A 10 16.35 26.63 7.53
N VAL A 11 15.58 25.75 6.88
CA VAL A 11 16.04 25.07 5.67
C VAL A 11 15.99 26.05 4.51
N ASP A 12 17.14 26.36 3.93
CA ASP A 12 17.30 27.30 2.81
C ASP A 12 17.56 26.58 1.47
N LEU A 13 17.78 25.26 1.50
CA LEU A 13 18.09 24.43 0.36
C LEU A 13 17.61 22.99 0.55
N VAL A 14 16.96 22.43 -0.47
CA VAL A 14 16.66 21.00 -0.56
C VAL A 14 17.48 20.38 -1.70
N CYS A 15 18.26 19.36 -1.37
CA CYS A 15 18.97 18.54 -2.35
C CYS A 15 18.22 17.22 -2.57
N GLN A 16 17.60 17.07 -3.74
CA GLN A 16 16.94 15.84 -4.17
C GLN A 16 17.95 14.98 -4.92
N VAL A 17 18.43 13.93 -4.27
CA VAL A 17 19.24 12.89 -4.90
C VAL A 17 18.31 11.86 -5.53
N GLU A 18 18.54 11.52 -6.79
CA GLU A 18 17.68 10.62 -7.57
C GLU A 18 16.27 11.17 -7.82
N SER A 19 15.63 10.72 -8.90
CA SER A 19 14.29 11.15 -9.23
C SER A 19 13.25 10.62 -8.24
N PRO A 20 12.39 11.50 -7.69
CA PRO A 20 11.25 11.08 -6.89
C PRO A 20 10.09 10.48 -7.70
N ARG A 21 10.24 10.37 -9.04
CA ARG A 21 9.26 9.82 -10.00
C ARG A 21 7.89 10.50 -9.99
N SER A 22 7.78 11.67 -9.36
CA SER A 22 6.53 12.39 -9.19
C SER A 22 6.78 13.88 -8.99
N VAL A 23 6.17 14.70 -9.85
CA VAL A 23 6.20 16.17 -9.75
C VAL A 23 5.64 16.64 -8.41
N ALA A 24 4.53 16.05 -7.95
CA ALA A 24 3.92 16.38 -6.67
C ALA A 24 4.88 16.14 -5.50
N ARG A 25 5.56 14.99 -5.47
CA ARG A 25 6.57 14.68 -4.43
C ARG A 25 7.73 15.67 -4.48
N ALA A 26 8.21 16.01 -5.68
CA ALA A 26 9.30 16.95 -5.84
C ALA A 26 8.92 18.36 -5.36
N LEU A 27 7.73 18.85 -5.71
CA LEU A 27 7.21 20.13 -5.23
C LEU A 27 7.07 20.15 -3.70
N GLN A 28 6.51 19.10 -3.11
CA GLN A 28 6.37 18.98 -1.66
C GLN A 28 7.73 18.95 -0.93
N ARG A 29 8.72 18.23 -1.48
CA ARG A 29 10.07 18.15 -0.91
C ARG A 29 10.80 19.49 -1.06
N VAL A 30 10.82 20.09 -2.25
CA VAL A 30 11.51 21.37 -2.51
C VAL A 30 10.86 22.52 -1.76
N GLY A 31 9.53 22.51 -1.59
CA GLY A 31 8.80 23.50 -0.80
C GLY A 31 9.18 23.56 0.69
N ARG A 32 10.01 22.63 1.18
CA ARG A 32 10.61 22.71 2.53
C ARG A 32 11.71 23.76 2.63
N ALA A 33 12.37 24.10 1.51
CA ALA A 33 13.35 25.18 1.49
C ALA A 33 12.64 26.53 1.46
N GLY A 34 13.07 27.47 2.30
CA GLY A 34 12.49 28.81 2.37
C GLY A 34 11.01 28.76 2.67
N HIS A 35 10.59 27.93 3.64
CA HIS A 35 9.19 27.74 4.04
C HIS A 35 8.65 28.95 4.84
N LEU A 36 8.80 30.13 4.26
CA LEU A 36 8.32 31.42 4.75
C LEU A 36 7.39 32.01 3.68
N PHE A 37 6.37 32.75 4.10
CA PHE A 37 5.45 33.40 3.18
C PHE A 37 6.21 34.34 2.22
N GLY A 38 6.06 34.12 0.91
CA GLY A 38 6.69 34.92 -0.14
C GLY A 38 8.17 34.61 -0.41
N ALA A 39 8.80 33.69 0.34
CA ALA A 39 10.15 33.26 0.04
C ALA A 39 10.18 32.26 -1.14
N ALA A 40 11.24 32.33 -1.94
CA ALA A 40 11.43 31.40 -3.05
C ALA A 40 12.03 30.08 -2.54
N ALA A 41 11.35 28.97 -2.81
CA ALA A 41 11.88 27.64 -2.50
C ALA A 41 13.06 27.29 -3.41
N LYS A 42 14.18 26.88 -2.79
CA LYS A 42 15.42 26.52 -3.52
C LYS A 42 15.65 25.01 -3.47
N GLY A 43 15.56 24.38 -4.64
CA GLY A 43 15.88 22.96 -4.84
C GLY A 43 17.12 22.75 -5.70
N ARG A 44 17.82 21.62 -5.49
CA ARG A 44 18.85 21.07 -6.39
C ARG A 44 18.53 19.62 -6.67
N LEU A 45 18.40 19.27 -7.95
CA LEU A 45 18.14 17.91 -8.40
C LEU A 45 19.48 17.30 -8.82
N LEU A 46 19.86 16.17 -8.21
CA LEU A 46 21.17 15.55 -8.36
C LEU A 46 21.00 14.14 -8.97
N PRO A 47 21.30 13.96 -10.27
CA PRO A 47 21.16 12.67 -10.93
C PRO A 47 22.26 11.70 -10.51
N LYS A 48 21.91 10.42 -10.30
CA LYS A 48 22.88 9.33 -10.11
C LYS A 48 23.24 8.62 -11.41
N THR A 49 22.35 8.64 -12.40
CA THR A 49 22.52 7.97 -13.69
C THR A 49 22.11 8.87 -14.85
N ARG A 50 22.43 8.47 -16.09
CA ARG A 50 22.00 9.20 -17.29
C ARG A 50 20.48 9.18 -17.48
N ALA A 51 19.83 8.06 -17.14
CA ALA A 51 18.37 7.95 -17.19
C ALA A 51 17.71 8.88 -16.17
N ASP A 52 18.28 8.93 -14.97
CA ASP A 52 17.83 9.80 -13.89
C ASP A 52 17.95 11.29 -14.25
N LEU A 53 18.98 11.70 -14.99
CA LEU A 53 19.10 13.06 -15.51
C LEU A 53 17.92 13.45 -16.43
N LEU A 54 17.53 12.55 -17.35
CA LEU A 54 16.39 12.80 -18.24
C LEU A 54 15.09 12.93 -17.44
N GLU A 55 14.88 12.05 -16.47
CA GLU A 55 13.69 12.07 -15.62
C GLU A 55 13.63 13.33 -14.74
N LEU A 56 14.75 13.73 -14.13
CA LEU A 56 14.84 14.95 -13.33
C LEU A 56 14.64 16.22 -14.18
N ALA A 57 15.08 16.23 -15.43
CA ALA A 57 14.84 17.34 -16.35
C ALA A 57 13.35 17.47 -16.69
N ALA A 58 12.68 16.37 -17.03
CA ALA A 58 11.24 16.35 -17.26
C ALA A 58 10.47 16.75 -16.00
N LEU A 59 10.91 16.27 -14.83
CA LEU A 59 10.31 16.60 -13.55
C LEU A 59 10.49 18.08 -13.21
N ALA A 60 11.66 18.68 -13.45
CA ALA A 60 11.90 20.11 -13.26
C ALA A 60 11.00 20.96 -14.17
N TRP A 61 10.74 20.51 -15.40
CA TRP A 61 9.77 21.15 -16.28
C TRP A 61 8.35 21.02 -15.70
N GLY A 62 7.91 19.80 -15.35
CA GLY A 62 6.59 19.59 -14.76
C GLY A 62 6.36 20.39 -13.46
N MET A 63 7.40 20.56 -12.63
CA MET A 63 7.33 21.43 -11.44
C MET A 63 7.05 22.90 -11.80
N ARG A 64 7.63 23.42 -12.89
CA ARG A 64 7.42 24.81 -13.32
C ARG A 64 6.02 25.03 -13.88
N GLU A 65 5.51 24.06 -14.62
CA GLU A 65 4.16 24.11 -15.20
C GLU A 65 3.07 23.68 -14.23
N VAL A 66 3.45 23.21 -13.03
CA VAL A 66 2.53 22.62 -12.04
C VAL A 66 1.74 21.45 -12.67
N ASP A 67 2.43 20.65 -13.49
CA ASP A 67 1.87 19.46 -14.13
C ASP A 67 1.75 18.32 -13.12
N LEU A 68 0.64 18.35 -12.38
CA LEU A 68 0.31 17.39 -11.35
C LEU A 68 -0.54 16.26 -11.92
N ALA A 69 -0.10 15.02 -11.70
CA ALA A 69 -0.91 13.86 -12.02
C ALA A 69 -2.28 13.94 -11.31
N PRO A 70 -3.39 13.65 -12.02
CA PRO A 70 -4.72 13.73 -11.44
C PRO A 70 -4.87 12.68 -10.33
N ILE A 71 -5.47 13.09 -9.21
CA ILE A 71 -5.78 12.18 -8.12
C ILE A 71 -6.97 11.31 -8.53
N LYS A 72 -6.74 10.01 -8.69
CA LYS A 72 -7.79 9.03 -8.96
C LYS A 72 -8.09 8.24 -7.69
N ILE A 73 -9.26 8.49 -7.10
CA ILE A 73 -9.70 7.76 -5.91
C ILE A 73 -10.31 6.41 -6.36
N PRO A 74 -9.86 5.26 -5.82
CA PRO A 74 -10.46 3.96 -6.11
C PRO A 74 -11.95 3.94 -5.76
N LYS A 75 -12.76 3.30 -6.60
CA LYS A 75 -14.20 3.13 -6.36
C LYS A 75 -14.45 1.75 -5.76
N ASN A 76 -15.17 1.72 -4.65
CA ASN A 76 -15.59 0.49 -3.95
C ASN A 76 -14.46 -0.53 -3.67
N PRO A 77 -13.33 -0.15 -3.02
CA PRO A 77 -12.31 -1.13 -2.61
C PRO A 77 -12.88 -2.07 -1.52
N LEU A 78 -13.34 -3.25 -1.93
CA LEU A 78 -14.11 -4.17 -1.07
C LEU A 78 -13.26 -4.84 0.01
N ASP A 79 -11.96 -4.95 -0.22
CA ASP A 79 -10.93 -5.38 0.73
C ASP A 79 -10.82 -4.42 1.92
N ILE A 80 -10.70 -3.12 1.67
CA ILE A 80 -10.68 -2.09 2.71
C ILE A 80 -12.04 -2.02 3.40
N LEU A 81 -13.14 -2.13 2.65
CA LEU A 81 -14.48 -2.21 3.23
C LEU A 81 -14.60 -3.39 4.20
N ALA A 82 -14.06 -4.55 3.85
CA ALA A 82 -14.09 -5.74 4.70
C ALA A 82 -13.37 -5.49 6.03
N GLN A 83 -12.17 -4.90 5.99
CA GLN A 83 -11.45 -4.50 7.20
C GLN A 83 -12.27 -3.54 8.07
N GLN A 84 -12.88 -2.52 7.46
CA GLN A 84 -13.69 -1.52 8.18
C GLN A 84 -14.95 -2.12 8.79
N VAL A 85 -15.62 -3.07 8.11
CA VAL A 85 -16.78 -3.78 8.67
C VAL A 85 -16.39 -4.60 9.90
N VAL A 86 -15.25 -5.30 9.86
CA VAL A 86 -14.72 -6.04 11.01
C VAL A 86 -14.44 -5.06 12.17
N ALA A 87 -13.81 -3.92 11.89
CA ALA A 87 -13.53 -2.90 12.91
C ALA A 87 -14.80 -2.27 13.51
N MET A 88 -15.80 -1.93 12.68
CA MET A 88 -17.10 -1.42 13.15
C MET A 88 -17.82 -2.43 14.04
N THR A 89 -17.80 -3.72 13.64
CA THR A 89 -18.44 -4.80 14.41
C THR A 89 -17.69 -5.12 15.70
N ALA A 90 -16.37 -4.89 15.74
CA ALA A 90 -15.56 -5.05 16.96
C ALA A 90 -15.98 -4.11 18.10
N ALA A 91 -16.63 -2.99 17.80
CA ALA A 91 -17.17 -2.07 18.79
C ALA A 91 -18.47 -2.57 19.44
N GLY A 92 -19.13 -3.56 18.85
CA GLY A 92 -20.38 -4.15 19.36
C GLY A 92 -21.34 -4.54 18.23
N PRO A 93 -22.50 -5.11 18.57
CA PRO A 93 -23.52 -5.46 17.60
C PRO A 93 -23.97 -4.27 16.76
N LEU A 94 -24.06 -4.45 15.45
CA LEU A 94 -24.34 -3.37 14.49
C LEU A 94 -25.31 -3.84 13.40
N PRO A 95 -26.46 -3.17 13.19
CA PRO A 95 -27.32 -3.47 12.05
C PRO A 95 -26.58 -3.30 10.71
N ALA A 96 -26.69 -4.29 9.81
CA ALA A 96 -25.97 -4.29 8.54
C ALA A 96 -26.35 -3.09 7.66
N GLY A 97 -27.63 -2.70 7.64
CA GLY A 97 -28.09 -1.49 6.97
C GLY A 97 -27.43 -0.21 7.51
N LYS A 98 -27.18 -0.13 8.82
CA LYS A 98 -26.48 1.02 9.44
C LYS A 98 -25.00 1.03 9.03
N ALA A 99 -24.34 -0.12 8.98
CA ALA A 99 -22.97 -0.23 8.49
C ALA A 99 -22.86 0.21 7.01
N LEU A 100 -23.80 -0.20 6.15
CA LEU A 100 -23.86 0.24 4.75
C LEU A 100 -24.07 1.75 4.63
N ALA A 101 -25.00 2.31 5.42
CA ALA A 101 -25.26 3.75 5.43
C ALA A 101 -24.03 4.55 5.85
N ILE A 102 -23.29 4.09 6.87
CA ILE A 102 -22.01 4.69 7.28
C ILE A 102 -20.98 4.60 6.15
N ALA A 103 -20.82 3.43 5.53
CA ALA A 103 -19.86 3.24 4.45
C ALA A 103 -20.12 4.19 3.27
N ARG A 104 -21.38 4.31 2.83
CA ARG A 104 -21.79 5.19 1.72
C ARG A 104 -21.60 6.69 1.98
N ARG A 105 -21.35 7.12 3.23
CA ARG A 105 -20.96 8.51 3.52
C ARG A 105 -19.53 8.83 3.07
N ALA A 106 -18.68 7.83 2.90
CA ALA A 106 -17.32 8.02 2.41
C ALA A 106 -17.29 8.05 0.87
N TYR A 107 -16.53 8.99 0.31
CA TYR A 107 -16.43 9.22 -1.14
C TYR A 107 -16.16 7.95 -1.98
N PRO A 108 -15.27 7.02 -1.58
CA PRO A 108 -15.01 5.79 -2.36
C PRO A 108 -16.21 4.85 -2.49
N TYR A 109 -17.16 4.90 -1.55
CA TYR A 109 -18.28 3.95 -1.43
C TYR A 109 -19.65 4.60 -1.66
N ARG A 110 -19.72 5.87 -2.08
CA ARG A 110 -21.00 6.58 -2.28
C ARG A 110 -21.99 5.82 -3.18
N ASP A 111 -21.46 5.10 -4.17
CA ASP A 111 -22.19 4.33 -5.16
C ASP A 111 -22.10 2.83 -4.89
N LEU A 112 -21.72 2.41 -3.67
CA LEU A 112 -21.52 1.01 -3.31
C LEU A 112 -22.84 0.23 -3.46
N PRO A 113 -22.91 -0.78 -4.36
CA PRO A 113 -24.11 -1.60 -4.51
C PRO A 113 -24.36 -2.43 -3.24
N GLU A 114 -25.62 -2.50 -2.80
CA GLU A 114 -25.97 -3.29 -1.61
C GLU A 114 -25.60 -4.78 -1.78
N GLY A 115 -25.78 -5.32 -2.99
CA GLY A 115 -25.38 -6.69 -3.29
C GLY A 115 -23.88 -6.94 -3.12
N ALA A 116 -23.03 -5.96 -3.43
CA ALA A 116 -21.58 -6.09 -3.20
C ALA A 116 -21.26 -6.07 -1.70
N PHE A 117 -21.90 -5.17 -0.94
CA PHE A 117 -21.78 -5.11 0.51
C PHE A 117 -22.22 -6.43 1.18
N ARG A 118 -23.38 -6.97 0.81
CA ARG A 118 -23.88 -8.25 1.36
C ARG A 118 -22.96 -9.43 1.02
N ARG A 119 -22.30 -9.43 -0.16
CA ARG A 119 -21.27 -10.44 -0.48
C ARG A 119 -20.06 -10.33 0.45
N VAL A 120 -19.61 -9.12 0.77
CA VAL A 120 -18.54 -8.91 1.76
C VAL A 120 -18.96 -9.44 3.13
N LEU A 121 -20.19 -9.18 3.58
CA LEU A 121 -20.70 -9.74 4.84
C LEU A 121 -20.71 -11.27 4.83
N SER A 122 -21.21 -11.87 3.75
CA SER A 122 -21.23 -13.32 3.56
C SER A 122 -19.84 -13.93 3.60
N MET A 123 -18.84 -13.26 3.01
CA MET A 123 -17.44 -13.69 3.07
C MET A 123 -16.90 -13.59 4.51
N LEU A 124 -17.09 -12.45 5.17
CA LEU A 124 -16.62 -12.22 6.54
C LEU A 124 -17.29 -13.13 7.57
N SER A 125 -18.52 -13.60 7.30
CA SER A 125 -19.23 -14.57 8.14
C SER A 125 -18.91 -16.02 7.79
N GLY A 126 -17.94 -16.29 6.91
CA GLY A 126 -17.52 -17.64 6.52
C GLY A 126 -18.48 -18.38 5.58
N ARG A 127 -19.52 -17.72 5.05
CA ARG A 127 -20.54 -18.34 4.17
C ARG A 127 -20.11 -18.45 2.71
N MET A 128 -18.98 -17.85 2.31
CA MET A 128 -18.40 -17.95 0.96
C MET A 128 -17.31 -19.03 0.81
N ALA A 129 -17.24 -20.02 1.70
CA ALA A 129 -16.25 -21.11 1.69
C ALA A 129 -16.38 -22.11 0.51
N ARG A 130 -16.72 -21.64 -0.70
CA ARG A 130 -16.76 -22.44 -1.93
C ARG A 130 -15.44 -22.44 -2.71
N THR A 131 -14.51 -21.57 -2.38
CA THR A 131 -13.13 -21.59 -2.89
C THR A 131 -12.27 -22.32 -1.87
N GLY A 132 -11.39 -23.23 -2.28
CA GLY A 132 -10.51 -24.07 -1.43
C GLY A 132 -9.49 -23.32 -0.55
N LEU A 133 -9.77 -22.05 -0.23
CA LEU A 133 -9.05 -21.21 0.71
C LEU A 133 -9.75 -21.32 2.08
N PRO A 134 -9.01 -21.64 3.16
CA PRO A 134 -9.57 -21.72 4.51
C PRO A 134 -9.88 -20.31 5.05
N LEU A 135 -11.00 -19.72 4.61
CA LEU A 135 -11.48 -18.42 5.10
C LEU A 135 -12.09 -18.58 6.50
N ARG A 136 -11.40 -18.09 7.52
CA ARG A 136 -11.95 -18.01 8.88
C ARG A 136 -12.95 -16.87 8.98
N ALA A 137 -14.13 -17.15 9.52
CA ALA A 137 -15.11 -16.13 9.85
C ALA A 137 -14.50 -15.10 10.83
N ARG A 138 -14.71 -13.81 10.54
CA ARG A 138 -14.23 -12.69 11.36
C ARG A 138 -15.37 -11.99 12.10
N ILE A 139 -16.61 -12.20 11.66
CA ILE A 139 -17.84 -11.71 12.30
C ILE A 139 -18.90 -12.81 12.24
N SER A 140 -19.92 -12.71 13.08
CA SER A 140 -21.18 -13.42 12.91
C SER A 140 -22.20 -12.48 12.27
N TRP A 141 -23.01 -13.00 11.35
CA TRP A 141 -24.10 -12.24 10.72
C TRP A 141 -25.42 -12.98 10.94
N ASP A 142 -26.29 -12.39 11.74
CA ASP A 142 -27.68 -12.80 11.87
C ASP A 142 -28.44 -12.26 10.66
N THR A 143 -28.75 -13.16 9.72
CA THR A 143 -29.47 -12.81 8.49
C THR A 143 -30.98 -12.67 8.68
N VAL A 144 -31.53 -13.12 9.82
CA VAL A 144 -32.95 -12.97 10.13
C VAL A 144 -33.22 -11.55 10.63
N HIS A 145 -32.39 -11.06 11.56
CA HIS A 145 -32.53 -9.72 12.12
C HIS A 145 -31.64 -8.65 11.45
N ASP A 146 -30.81 -9.06 10.48
CA ASP A 146 -29.85 -8.23 9.74
C ASP A 146 -28.84 -7.50 10.66
N VAL A 147 -28.30 -8.23 11.65
CA VAL A 147 -27.36 -7.70 12.65
C VAL A 147 -26.00 -8.41 12.58
N LEU A 148 -24.94 -7.61 12.59
CA LEU A 148 -23.54 -8.07 12.68
C LEU A 148 -23.14 -8.18 14.14
N HIS A 149 -22.51 -9.27 14.53
CA HIS A 149 -22.01 -9.52 15.88
C HIS A 149 -20.51 -9.82 15.87
N PRO A 150 -19.73 -9.34 16.84
CA PRO A 150 -18.33 -9.70 16.96
C PRO A 150 -18.20 -11.17 17.36
N LEU A 151 -17.19 -11.83 16.80
CA LEU A 151 -16.70 -13.13 17.24
C LEU A 151 -15.55 -12.95 18.25
N PRO A 152 -15.18 -14.00 19.01
CA PRO A 152 -13.94 -14.00 19.75
C PRO A 152 -12.76 -13.67 18.83
N GLY A 153 -11.99 -12.62 19.17
CA GLY A 153 -10.83 -12.18 18.39
C GLY A 153 -11.11 -11.15 17.28
N THR A 154 -12.37 -10.78 16.99
CA THR A 154 -12.69 -9.72 16.00
C THR A 154 -11.95 -8.42 16.29
N ARG A 155 -11.93 -7.99 17.56
CA ARG A 155 -11.22 -6.78 18.00
C ARG A 155 -9.72 -6.87 17.84
N HIS A 156 -9.14 -8.04 18.14
CA HIS A 156 -7.70 -8.23 17.99
C HIS A 156 -7.30 -8.07 16.52
N VAL A 157 -7.97 -8.78 15.62
CA VAL A 157 -7.71 -8.71 14.17
C VAL A 157 -7.90 -7.28 13.63
N ALA A 158 -8.94 -6.56 14.07
CA ALA A 158 -9.16 -5.18 13.64
C ALA A 158 -7.99 -4.25 14.00
N VAL A 159 -7.44 -4.38 15.22
CA VAL A 159 -6.38 -3.50 15.74
C VAL A 159 -5.00 -3.90 15.21
N THR A 160 -4.74 -5.19 15.00
CA THR A 160 -3.41 -5.69 14.59
C THR A 160 -3.23 -5.86 13.08
N SER A 161 -4.26 -5.57 12.27
CA SER A 161 -4.22 -5.78 10.81
C SER A 161 -3.22 -4.94 10.01
N GLY A 162 -2.54 -3.95 10.63
CA GLY A 162 -1.59 -3.06 9.92
C GLY A 162 -2.24 -2.02 9.00
N GLY A 163 -3.53 -2.17 8.68
CA GLY A 163 -4.32 -1.21 7.91
C GLY A 163 -4.32 -1.50 6.41
N ALA A 164 -4.13 -0.45 5.61
CA ALA A 164 -4.28 -0.50 4.15
C ALA A 164 -2.94 -0.59 3.40
N ILE A 165 -1.81 -0.42 4.09
CA ILE A 165 -0.49 -0.58 3.48
C ILE A 165 -0.25 -2.10 3.40
N PRO A 166 -0.13 -2.68 2.20
CA PRO A 166 0.19 -4.10 2.09
C PRO A 166 1.57 -4.35 2.71
N GLU A 167 1.72 -5.49 3.39
CA GLU A 167 3.06 -6.00 3.68
C GLU A 167 3.72 -6.34 2.34
N ALA A 168 4.84 -5.72 2.04
CA ALA A 168 5.69 -6.17 0.94
C ALA A 168 6.38 -7.45 1.42
N GLY A 169 6.04 -8.59 0.82
CA GLY A 169 6.79 -9.81 1.06
C GLY A 169 8.21 -9.62 0.55
N GLN A 170 9.20 -9.77 1.44
CA GLN A 170 10.60 -9.86 1.03
C GLN A 170 11.03 -11.31 1.17
N PHE A 171 11.59 -11.85 0.10
CA PHE A 171 12.18 -13.18 0.08
C PHE A 171 13.67 -13.06 0.35
N GLY A 172 14.16 -13.70 1.41
CA GLY A 172 15.59 -13.81 1.62
C GLY A 172 16.22 -14.62 0.49
N VAL A 173 17.34 -14.14 -0.05
CA VAL A 173 18.14 -14.88 -1.03
C VAL A 173 19.30 -15.55 -0.30
N TYR A 174 19.43 -16.86 -0.49
CA TYR A 174 20.44 -17.68 0.17
C TYR A 174 21.26 -18.45 -0.86
N THR A 175 22.53 -18.67 -0.58
CA THR A 175 23.35 -19.63 -1.33
C THR A 175 22.93 -21.07 -0.99
N GLU A 176 23.36 -22.04 -1.80
CA GLU A 176 23.26 -23.46 -1.45
C GLU A 176 23.89 -23.80 -0.08
N SER A 177 24.94 -23.07 0.34
CA SER A 177 25.58 -23.23 1.66
C SER A 177 24.75 -22.69 2.83
N GLY A 178 23.63 -22.00 2.55
CA GLY A 178 22.75 -21.42 3.55
C GLY A 178 23.10 -19.99 3.96
N ASP A 179 24.06 -19.35 3.28
CA ASP A 179 24.47 -17.97 3.57
C ASP A 179 23.48 -17.00 2.95
N ARG A 180 22.97 -16.06 3.75
CA ARG A 180 22.06 -15.02 3.26
C ARG A 180 22.85 -13.95 2.52
N ILE A 181 22.56 -13.77 1.23
CA ILE A 181 23.27 -12.83 0.35
C ILE A 181 22.44 -11.60 -0.04
N GLY A 182 21.13 -11.61 0.24
CA GLY A 182 20.27 -10.45 0.05
C GLY A 182 18.79 -10.74 0.21
N GLU A 183 17.98 -9.89 -0.41
CA GLU A 183 16.53 -9.94 -0.39
C GLU A 183 15.99 -9.59 -1.79
N LEU A 184 14.89 -10.24 -2.17
CA LEU A 184 14.11 -9.93 -3.36
C LEU A 184 12.69 -9.56 -2.97
N ASP A 185 12.05 -8.74 -3.79
CA ASP A 185 10.63 -8.41 -3.65
C ASP A 185 9.77 -9.62 -4.06
N GLU A 186 8.67 -9.86 -3.36
CA GLU A 186 7.72 -10.95 -3.64
C GLU A 186 7.17 -10.91 -5.07
N GLU A 187 6.89 -9.72 -5.61
CA GLU A 187 6.42 -9.59 -7.00
C GLU A 187 7.48 -10.10 -7.99
N PHE A 188 8.75 -9.76 -7.74
CA PHE A 188 9.87 -10.24 -8.56
C PHE A 188 10.04 -11.75 -8.46
N VAL A 189 9.92 -12.33 -7.26
CA VAL A 189 10.01 -13.79 -7.04
C VAL A 189 8.84 -14.51 -7.71
N TRP A 190 7.65 -13.93 -7.69
CA TRP A 190 6.47 -14.49 -8.35
C TRP A 190 6.60 -14.53 -9.88
N GLU A 191 7.26 -13.54 -10.47
CA GLU A 191 7.54 -13.50 -11.91
C GLU A 191 8.75 -14.34 -12.32
N SER A 192 9.63 -14.65 -11.38
CA SER A 192 10.87 -15.40 -11.59
C SER A 192 10.63 -16.90 -11.77
N ARG A 193 11.56 -17.58 -12.45
CA ARG A 193 11.54 -19.04 -12.61
C ARG A 193 12.83 -19.70 -12.13
N GLU A 194 12.73 -20.96 -11.71
CA GLU A 194 13.91 -21.79 -11.48
C GLU A 194 14.75 -21.89 -12.77
N GLY A 195 16.06 -21.74 -12.63
CA GLY A 195 17.03 -21.67 -13.72
C GLY A 195 17.28 -20.26 -14.25
N GLU A 196 16.48 -19.26 -13.88
CA GLU A 196 16.65 -17.87 -14.30
C GLU A 196 17.87 -17.22 -13.64
N VAL A 197 18.57 -16.35 -14.37
CA VAL A 197 19.74 -15.63 -13.85
C VAL A 197 19.34 -14.22 -13.46
N ILE A 198 19.49 -13.91 -12.18
CA ILE A 198 19.15 -12.63 -11.58
C ILE A 198 20.41 -11.85 -11.22
N LEU A 199 20.27 -10.53 -11.10
CA LEU A 199 21.31 -9.64 -10.62
C LEU A 199 21.04 -9.27 -9.17
N LEU A 200 21.96 -9.62 -8.27
CA LEU A 200 21.92 -9.24 -6.87
C LEU A 200 23.18 -8.43 -6.54
N GLY A 201 23.02 -7.13 -6.28
CA GLY A 201 24.13 -6.20 -6.21
C GLY A 201 24.87 -6.11 -7.55
N THR A 202 26.15 -6.47 -7.57
CA THR A 202 26.99 -6.50 -8.78
C THR A 202 27.20 -7.91 -9.34
N SER A 203 26.66 -8.93 -8.69
CA SER A 203 26.90 -10.33 -9.01
C SER A 203 25.68 -10.96 -9.68
N ARG A 204 25.93 -11.89 -10.61
CA ARG A 204 24.90 -12.69 -11.26
C ARG A 204 24.74 -14.00 -10.49
N TRP A 205 23.50 -14.37 -10.24
CA TRP A 205 23.12 -15.56 -9.49
C TRP A 205 22.06 -16.32 -10.28
N ARG A 206 22.06 -17.65 -10.22
CA ARG A 206 21.05 -18.47 -10.90
C ARG A 206 20.08 -18.99 -9.86
N ILE A 207 18.79 -18.75 -10.03
CA ILE A 207 17.78 -19.32 -9.14
C ILE A 207 17.80 -20.85 -9.28
N LEU A 208 18.05 -21.54 -8.17
CA LEU A 208 18.03 -22.99 -8.09
C LEU A 208 16.67 -23.49 -7.60
N SER A 209 16.11 -22.82 -6.60
CA SER A 209 14.76 -23.14 -6.10
C SER A 209 14.08 -21.94 -5.46
N ILE A 210 12.75 -21.92 -5.51
CA ILE A 210 11.90 -20.92 -4.85
C ILE A 210 10.99 -21.66 -3.87
N THR A 211 11.12 -21.37 -2.57
CA THR A 211 10.23 -21.91 -1.53
C THR A 211 9.21 -20.85 -1.10
N HIS A 212 8.39 -21.15 -0.09
CA HIS A 212 7.38 -20.21 0.41
C HIS A 212 7.97 -19.01 1.19
N ASP A 213 9.25 -19.03 1.55
CA ASP A 213 9.90 -18.02 2.42
C ASP A 213 11.27 -17.54 1.92
N ARG A 214 11.88 -18.21 0.92
CA ARG A 214 13.22 -17.87 0.44
C ARG A 214 13.46 -18.28 -1.01
N VAL A 215 14.49 -17.67 -1.61
CA VAL A 215 15.05 -18.05 -2.91
C VAL A 215 16.45 -18.60 -2.68
N VAL A 216 16.75 -19.76 -3.26
CA VAL A 216 18.08 -20.36 -3.23
C VAL A 216 18.75 -20.13 -4.59
N VAL A 217 19.98 -19.65 -4.58
CA VAL A 217 20.78 -19.35 -5.78
C VAL A 217 22.18 -19.97 -5.79
#